data_AF-A0A228HSY7-F1
#
_entry.id   AF-A0A228HSY7-F1
#
_cell.length_a   1.000
_cell.length_b   1.000
_cell.length_c   1.000
_cell.angle_alpha   90.00
_cell.angle_beta   90.00
_cell.angle_gamma   90.00
#
_symmetry.space_group_name_H-M   'P 1'
#
loop_
_entity.id
_entity.type
_entity.pdbx_description
1 polymer ?
#
loop_
_entity_poly.entity_id
_entity_poly.type
_entity_poly.pdbx_seq_one_letter_code
_entity_poly.pdbx_strand_id
1 'polypeptide(L)'
;MQSHSRIRLENDEIDNDADDLDTTVHVDVATGRIMFQAAWAEAANPPPEIAGHSVVLVLDCDTMERYANLDEGMRMRVHAILHGTVQDLLDRLPDEHVTLTVELTNAMLDAARRLQ
;
A
#
# COMPACT_ATOMS: atom_id res chain seq x y z
N MET A 1 42.74 1.10 -32.63
CA MET A 1 42.50 1.92 -31.42
C MET A 1 41.01 2.17 -31.33
N GLN A 2 40.33 1.37 -30.51
CA GLN A 2 38.92 1.54 -30.18
C GLN A 2 38.81 2.39 -28.92
N SER A 3 37.91 3.38 -28.93
CA SER A 3 37.32 3.95 -27.71
C SER A 3 35.94 4.50 -28.06
N HIS A 4 34.92 3.65 -27.92
CA HIS A 4 33.54 4.07 -27.78
C HIS A 4 33.27 4.20 -26.28
N SER A 5 33.09 5.41 -25.78
CA SER A 5 32.60 5.65 -24.42
C SER A 5 31.19 6.21 -24.52
N ARG A 6 30.21 5.32 -24.65
CA ARG A 6 28.82 5.63 -24.33
C ARG A 6 28.55 5.00 -22.98
N ILE A 7 28.42 5.86 -21.97
CA ILE A 7 28.01 5.51 -20.62
C ILE A 7 26.63 4.88 -20.74
N ARG A 8 26.58 3.54 -20.65
CA ARG A 8 25.36 2.77 -20.48
C ARG A 8 25.01 2.95 -19.00
N LEU A 9 24.07 3.84 -18.70
CA LEU A 9 23.33 3.74 -17.45
C LEU A 9 22.64 2.37 -17.50
N GLU A 10 23.21 1.39 -16.82
CA GLU A 10 22.47 0.26 -16.30
C GLU A 10 21.44 0.87 -15.33
N ASN A 11 20.28 1.24 -15.89
CA ASN A 11 19.06 1.24 -15.10
C ASN A 11 18.89 -0.22 -14.72
N ASP A 12 19.23 -0.51 -13.46
CA ASP A 12 18.78 -1.71 -12.78
C ASP A 12 17.27 -1.73 -13.01
N GLU A 13 16.83 -2.64 -13.89
CA GLU A 13 15.44 -3.05 -13.97
C GLU A 13 15.13 -3.59 -12.58
N ILE A 14 14.59 -2.72 -11.72
CA ILE A 14 13.72 -3.16 -10.67
C ILE A 14 12.57 -3.80 -11.45
N ASP A 15 12.71 -5.11 -11.64
CA ASP A 15 11.68 -6.04 -12.05
C ASP A 15 10.62 -5.98 -10.95
N ASN A 16 9.88 -4.88 -10.97
CA ASN A 16 8.69 -4.72 -10.21
C ASN A 16 7.68 -5.58 -10.97
N ASP A 17 7.70 -6.87 -10.67
CA ASP A 17 6.57 -7.80 -10.82
C ASP A 17 5.38 -7.24 -10.00
N ALA A 18 4.91 -6.06 -10.39
CA ALA A 18 3.59 -5.54 -10.11
C ALA A 18 2.64 -6.02 -11.21
N ASP A 19 2.91 -7.22 -11.74
CA ASP A 19 1.94 -7.94 -12.56
C ASP A 19 0.78 -8.32 -11.61
N ASP A 20 -0.35 -7.66 -11.85
CA ASP A 20 -1.68 -8.03 -11.35
C ASP A 20 -2.04 -7.65 -9.90
N LEU A 21 -1.58 -6.49 -9.40
CA LEU A 21 -2.26 -5.88 -8.25
C LEU A 21 -3.58 -5.27 -8.74
N ASP A 22 -4.67 -6.05 -8.72
CA ASP A 22 -6.07 -5.69 -8.96
C ASP A 22 -6.54 -4.56 -8.00
N THR A 23 -5.89 -3.41 -8.06
CA THR A 23 -6.16 -2.28 -7.17
C THR A 23 -7.31 -1.49 -7.74
N THR A 24 -8.50 -1.74 -7.21
CA THR A 24 -9.67 -0.96 -7.61
C THR A 24 -9.75 0.29 -6.75
N VAL A 25 -9.81 1.47 -7.40
CA VAL A 25 -9.96 2.76 -6.72
C VAL A 25 -11.37 3.28 -6.94
N HIS A 26 -12.08 3.57 -5.84
CA HIS A 26 -13.38 4.21 -5.86
C HIS A 26 -13.31 5.58 -5.17
N VAL A 27 -13.90 6.59 -5.79
CA VAL A 27 -14.02 7.94 -5.22
C VAL A 27 -15.49 8.27 -5.06
N ASP A 28 -15.93 8.46 -3.83
CA ASP A 28 -17.23 8.99 -3.51
C ASP A 28 -17.15 10.52 -3.47
N VAL A 29 -17.61 11.15 -4.55
CA VAL A 29 -17.62 12.61 -4.72
C VAL A 29 -18.60 13.30 -3.78
N ALA A 30 -19.64 12.60 -3.31
CA ALA A 30 -20.63 13.18 -2.39
C ALA A 30 -20.06 13.28 -0.96
N THR A 31 -19.24 12.31 -0.55
CA THR A 31 -18.65 12.28 0.81
C THR A 31 -17.19 12.71 0.86
N GLY A 32 -16.52 12.85 -0.29
CA GLY A 32 -15.09 13.15 -0.36
C GLY A 32 -14.20 12.00 0.11
N ARG A 33 -14.72 10.76 0.11
CA ARG A 33 -13.99 9.55 0.52
C ARG A 33 -13.41 8.84 -0.69
N ILE A 34 -12.22 8.30 -0.49
CA ILE A 34 -11.47 7.52 -1.47
C ILE A 34 -11.27 6.13 -0.87
N MET A 35 -11.54 5.10 -1.66
CA MET A 35 -11.41 3.70 -1.27
C MET A 35 -10.45 3.01 -2.24
N PHE A 36 -9.41 2.37 -1.70
CA PHE A 36 -8.49 1.52 -2.44
C PHE A 36 -8.73 0.08 -2.02
N GLN A 37 -9.19 -0.76 -2.93
CA GLN A 37 -9.31 -2.19 -2.69
C GLN A 37 -8.11 -2.90 -3.30
N ALA A 38 -7.42 -3.73 -2.52
CA ALA A 38 -6.32 -4.56 -2.98
C ALA A 38 -6.46 -5.99 -2.43
N ALA A 39 -5.86 -6.95 -3.13
CA ALA A 39 -5.62 -8.28 -2.58
C ALA A 39 -4.51 -8.21 -1.53
N TRP A 40 -4.69 -8.91 -0.42
CA TRP A 40 -3.71 -9.09 0.63
C TRP A 40 -3.08 -10.47 0.50
N ALA A 41 -1.78 -10.47 0.20
CA ALA A 41 -0.97 -11.67 0.17
C ALA A 41 0.03 -11.63 1.33
N GLU A 42 0.05 -12.67 2.16
CA GLU A 42 1.02 -12.80 3.26
C GLU A 42 2.45 -13.05 2.76
N ALA A 43 2.60 -13.50 1.52
CA ALA A 43 3.87 -13.73 0.85
C ALA A 43 3.88 -13.07 -0.52
N ALA A 44 5.06 -12.66 -1.00
CA ALA A 44 5.22 -12.01 -2.33
C ALA A 44 4.84 -12.92 -3.52
N ASN A 45 4.71 -14.24 -3.31
CA ASN A 45 4.30 -15.22 -4.32
C ASN A 45 3.44 -16.31 -3.66
N PRO A 46 2.16 -16.03 -3.35
CA PRO A 46 1.28 -17.05 -2.82
C PRO A 46 0.90 -18.04 -3.94
N PRO A 47 0.75 -19.34 -3.64
CA PRO A 47 0.12 -20.28 -4.57
C PRO A 47 -1.24 -19.73 -5.05
N PRO A 48 -1.62 -19.91 -6.33
CA PRO A 48 -2.84 -19.35 -6.91
C PRO A 48 -4.14 -19.91 -6.30
N GLU A 49 -4.04 -20.95 -5.46
CA GLU A 49 -5.15 -21.57 -4.75
C GLU A 49 -5.45 -20.90 -3.40
N ILE A 50 -4.59 -20.01 -2.92
CA ILE A 50 -4.88 -19.18 -1.75
C ILE A 50 -5.60 -17.94 -2.26
N ALA A 51 -6.93 -17.94 -2.25
CA ALA A 51 -7.65 -16.68 -2.39
C ALA A 51 -7.15 -15.74 -1.27
N GLY A 52 -6.53 -14.62 -1.62
CA GLY A 52 -6.03 -13.68 -0.61
C GLY A 52 -7.19 -13.06 0.16
N HIS A 53 -6.95 -12.58 1.38
CA HIS A 53 -7.87 -11.61 1.98
C HIS A 53 -7.94 -10.37 1.08
N SER A 54 -9.00 -9.58 1.14
CA SER A 54 -9.03 -8.28 0.45
C SER A 54 -8.99 -7.17 1.48
N VAL A 55 -8.20 -6.13 1.22
CA VAL A 55 -8.12 -4.95 2.08
C VAL A 55 -8.66 -3.76 1.32
N VAL A 56 -9.61 -3.07 1.93
CA VAL A 56 -10.20 -1.81 1.48
C VAL A 56 -9.66 -0.70 2.38
N LEU A 57 -8.73 0.08 1.87
CA LEU A 57 -8.21 1.28 2.53
C LEU A 57 -9.12 2.47 2.21
N VAL A 58 -9.67 3.10 3.23
CA VAL A 58 -10.55 4.27 3.12
C VAL A 58 -9.84 5.50 3.68
N LEU A 59 -9.93 6.63 2.99
CA LEU A 59 -9.35 7.90 3.41
C LEU A 59 -10.11 9.04 2.76
N ASP A 60 -10.23 10.18 3.45
CA ASP A 60 -10.77 11.39 2.84
C ASP A 60 -9.73 12.11 1.97
N CYS A 61 -10.20 12.98 1.07
CA CYS A 61 -9.35 13.77 0.18
C CYS A 61 -8.31 14.60 0.94
N ASP A 62 -8.68 15.18 2.09
CA ASP A 62 -7.77 16.01 2.90
C ASP A 62 -6.62 15.17 3.48
N THR A 63 -6.93 13.95 3.94
CA THR A 63 -5.97 12.98 4.44
C THR A 63 -5.08 12.46 3.31
N MET A 64 -5.64 12.27 2.10
CA MET A 64 -4.86 11.93 0.91
C MET A 64 -3.87 13.06 0.55
N GLU A 65 -4.31 14.31 0.57
CA GLU A 65 -3.44 15.46 0.32
C GLU A 65 -2.31 15.53 1.35
N ARG A 66 -2.63 15.33 2.64
CA ARG A 66 -1.63 15.28 3.71
C ARG A 66 -0.65 14.12 3.53
N TYR A 67 -1.14 12.96 3.10
CA TYR A 67 -0.31 11.79 2.81
C TYR A 67 0.65 12.04 1.63
N ALA A 68 0.17 12.68 0.57
CA ALA A 68 0.98 13.03 -0.61
C ALA A 68 2.11 14.02 -0.28
N ASN A 69 1.90 14.89 0.73
CA ASN A 69 2.89 15.84 1.22
C ASN A 69 3.91 15.24 2.21
N LEU A 70 3.85 13.93 2.49
CA LEU A 70 4.83 13.26 3.35
C LEU A 70 6.09 12.87 2.57
N ASP A 71 7.25 13.09 3.20
CA ASP A 71 8.53 12.55 2.72
C ASP A 71 8.49 11.02 2.66
N GLU A 72 9.32 10.43 1.81
CA GLU A 72 9.39 8.98 1.59
C GLU A 72 9.54 8.20 2.90
N GLY A 73 10.43 8.63 3.80
CA GLY A 73 10.61 7.98 5.10
C GLY A 73 9.35 8.02 5.98
N MET A 74 8.54 9.08 5.89
CA MET A 74 7.27 9.16 6.62
C MET A 74 6.20 8.27 5.96
N ARG A 75 6.14 8.23 4.62
CA ARG A 75 5.25 7.32 3.89
C ARG A 75 5.54 5.87 4.23
N MET A 76 6.81 5.46 4.24
CA MET A 76 7.21 4.11 4.65
C MET A 76 6.78 3.77 6.08
N ARG A 77 6.82 4.72 7.01
CA ARG A 77 6.31 4.52 8.38
C ARG A 77 4.79 4.37 8.42
N VAL A 78 4.06 5.17 7.65
CA VAL A 78 2.59 5.02 7.52
C VAL A 78 2.26 3.64 6.93
N HIS A 79 2.98 3.21 5.90
CA HIS A 79 2.84 1.86 5.34
C HIS A 79 3.10 0.78 6.39
N ALA A 80 4.14 0.90 7.21
CA ALA A 80 4.42 -0.06 8.28
C ALA A 80 3.30 -0.10 9.34
N ILE A 81 2.74 1.06 9.72
CA ILE A 81 1.60 1.14 10.64
C ILE A 81 0.36 0.48 10.02
N LEU A 82 0.06 0.76 8.75
CA LEU A 82 -1.07 0.17 8.04
C LEU A 82 -0.92 -1.34 7.92
N HIS A 83 0.26 -1.82 7.55
CA HIS A 83 0.54 -3.25 7.45
C HIS A 83 0.37 -3.95 8.80
N GLY A 84 0.93 -3.39 9.88
CA GLY A 84 0.74 -3.93 11.23
C GLY A 84 -0.73 -3.94 11.64
N THR A 85 -1.48 -2.88 11.34
CA THR A 85 -2.92 -2.81 11.65
C THR A 85 -3.72 -3.87 10.91
N VAL A 86 -3.43 -4.09 9.61
CA VAL A 86 -4.08 -5.14 8.82
C VAL A 86 -3.72 -6.53 9.36
N GLN A 87 -2.44 -6.78 9.65
CA GLN A 87 -2.00 -8.08 10.19
C GLN A 87 -2.66 -8.38 11.54
N ASP A 88 -2.66 -7.41 12.46
CA ASP A 88 -3.30 -7.55 13.78
C ASP A 88 -4.82 -7.82 13.66
N LEU A 89 -5.47 -7.33 12.61
CA LEU A 89 -6.88 -7.61 12.34
C LEU A 89 -7.08 -9.00 11.74
N LEU A 90 -6.21 -9.42 10.82
CA LEU A 90 -6.25 -10.76 10.21
C LEU A 90 -5.98 -11.85 11.24
N ASP A 91 -4.98 -11.68 12.12
CA ASP A 91 -4.63 -12.63 13.19
C ASP A 91 -5.80 -12.90 14.16
N ARG A 92 -6.83 -12.02 14.17
CA ARG A 92 -8.01 -12.11 15.04
C ARG A 92 -9.23 -12.70 14.33
N LEU A 93 -9.16 -12.92 13.02
CA LEU A 93 -10.24 -13.46 12.22
C LEU A 93 -10.04 -14.96 11.99
N PRO A 94 -11.12 -15.72 11.75
CA PRO A 94 -10.99 -17.11 11.31
C PRO A 94 -10.29 -17.19 9.94
N ASP A 95 -9.72 -18.35 9.60
CA ASP A 95 -9.05 -18.70 8.32
C ASP A 95 -10.00 -18.69 7.08
N GLU A 96 -10.91 -17.73 7.02
CA GLU A 96 -11.86 -17.53 5.93
C GLU A 96 -11.47 -16.27 5.14
N HIS A 97 -11.75 -16.28 3.84
CA HIS A 97 -11.53 -15.13 2.97
C HIS A 97 -12.42 -13.96 3.41
N VAL A 98 -11.79 -12.92 3.95
CA VAL A 98 -12.48 -11.73 4.44
C VAL A 98 -12.07 -10.48 3.68
N THR A 99 -13.02 -9.55 3.56
CA THR A 99 -12.72 -8.18 3.15
C THR A 99 -12.58 -7.31 4.40
N LEU A 100 -11.36 -6.84 4.67
CA LEU A 100 -11.05 -5.92 5.75
C LEU A 100 -11.16 -4.49 5.29
N THR A 101 -11.90 -3.65 6.01
CA THR A 101 -11.93 -2.21 5.76
C THR A 101 -11.09 -1.50 6.81
N VAL A 102 -10.08 -0.73 6.37
CA VAL A 102 -9.18 0.04 7.23
C VAL A 102 -9.27 1.51 6.85
N GLU A 103 -9.48 2.38 7.83
CA GLU A 103 -9.52 3.83 7.60
C GLU A 103 -8.14 4.44 7.91
N LEU A 104 -7.50 5.05 6.91
CA LEU A 104 -6.31 5.88 7.15
C LEU A 104 -6.78 7.24 7.63
N THR A 105 -6.41 7.57 8.86
CA THR A 105 -6.81 8.84 9.50
C THR A 105 -5.62 9.78 9.67
N ASN A 106 -5.93 11.06 9.83
CA ASN A 106 -4.96 12.09 10.19
C ASN A 106 -4.14 11.75 11.45
N ALA A 107 -4.73 11.05 12.43
CA ALA A 107 -4.04 10.63 13.64
C ALA A 107 -2.93 9.60 13.33
N MET A 108 -3.14 8.71 12.36
CA MET A 108 -2.11 7.76 11.91
C MET A 108 -0.96 8.46 11.18
N LEU A 109 -1.28 9.48 10.36
CA LEU A 109 -0.24 10.32 9.75
C LEU A 109 0.58 11.05 10.81
N ASP A 110 -0.07 11.58 11.84
CA ASP A 110 0.60 12.26 12.95
C ASP A 110 1.41 11.28 13.82
N ALA A 111 0.96 10.04 14.00
CA ALA A 111 1.71 9.00 14.68
C ALA A 111 3.01 8.66 13.93
N ALA A 112 2.95 8.53 12.59
CA ALA A 112 4.14 8.28 11.76
C ALA A 112 5.19 9.40 11.88
N ARG A 113 4.74 10.64 12.07
CA ARG A 113 5.62 11.80 12.32
C ARG A 113 6.28 11.77 13.70
N ARG A 114 5.63 11.19 14.71
CA ARG A 114 6.15 11.14 16.10
C ARG A 114 7.15 10.02 16.33
N LEU A 115 7.22 9.03 15.45
CA LEU A 115 8.20 7.94 15.50
C LEU A 115 9.60 8.36 15.00
N GLN A 116 9.97 9.63 15.18
CA GLN A 116 11.29 10.18 14.83
C GLN A 116 12.33 9.88 15.90
#